data_AF-H0FZ45-F1
#
_entry.id   AF-H0FZ45-F1
#
_cell.length_a   1.000
_cell.length_b   1.000
_cell.length_c   1.000
_cell.angle_alpha   90.00
_cell.angle_beta   90.00
_cell.angle_gamma   90.00
#
_symmetry.space_group_name_H-M   'P 1'
#
loop_
_entity.id
_entity.type
_entity.pdbx_description
1 polymer ?
#
loop_
_entity_poly.entity_id
_entity_poly.type
_entity_poly.pdbx_seq_one_letter_code
_entity_poly.pdbx_strand_id
1 'polypeptide(L)'
;MEATARKFYTVDEDLAPIIKGVIPLPNVEDVDGLRFLNNLASVGHCWTPKWGYSNVDGKKQWTYFFLSHNQAGGLTGEGYAVRYGSSYPTPEPRVMAFAICKHEAVAGANANPRRGWHPARCKHCGLDMTVDSGD
;
A
#
# COMPACT_ATOMS: atom_id res chain seq x y z
N MET A 1 0.04 14.13 28.19
CA MET A 1 -0.62 13.40 27.10
C MET A 1 0.31 12.27 26.70
N GLU A 2 -0.09 11.02 26.93
CA GLU A 2 0.68 9.87 26.43
C GLU A 2 0.77 9.95 24.90
N ALA A 3 1.99 9.84 24.38
CA ALA A 3 2.20 9.69 22.95
C ALA A 3 1.66 8.30 22.56
N THR A 4 0.42 8.25 22.06
CA THR A 4 -0.14 7.02 21.49
C THR A 4 0.84 6.51 20.44
N ALA A 5 1.36 5.29 20.61
CA ALA A 5 2.32 4.70 19.67
C ALA A 5 1.73 4.73 18.26
N ARG A 6 2.48 5.29 17.30
CA ARG A 6 2.08 5.33 15.88
C ARG A 6 2.00 3.90 15.37
N LYS A 7 0.83 3.50 14.90
CA LYS A 7 0.66 2.17 14.28
C LYS A 7 1.21 2.22 12.86
N PHE A 8 2.09 1.28 12.54
CA PHE A 8 2.56 0.97 11.20
C PHE A 8 2.38 -0.52 10.95
N TYR A 9 2.27 -0.90 9.67
CA TYR A 9 2.34 -2.30 9.30
C TYR A 9 3.79 -2.77 9.25
N THR A 10 4.01 -4.07 9.44
CA THR A 10 5.32 -4.69 9.25
C THR A 10 5.28 -5.69 8.11
N VAL A 11 6.46 -5.93 7.52
CA VAL A 11 6.61 -6.93 6.47
C VAL A 11 6.36 -8.34 7.00
N ASP A 12 6.86 -8.64 8.20
CA ASP A 12 6.92 -10.01 8.71
C ASP A 12 5.62 -10.46 9.38
N GLU A 13 4.88 -9.56 10.01
CA GLU A 13 3.64 -9.90 10.71
C GLU A 13 2.43 -9.67 9.81
N ASP A 14 2.29 -8.47 9.25
CA ASP A 14 1.07 -8.06 8.56
C ASP A 14 1.05 -8.44 7.07
N LEU A 15 2.16 -8.17 6.37
CA LEU A 15 2.22 -8.36 4.92
C LEU A 15 2.67 -9.77 4.53
N ALA A 16 3.40 -10.48 5.40
CA ALA A 16 3.92 -11.81 5.11
C ALA A 16 2.85 -12.81 4.65
N PRO A 17 1.67 -12.92 5.31
CA PRO A 17 0.62 -13.83 4.84
C PRO A 17 0.10 -13.49 3.44
N ILE A 18 0.06 -12.20 3.09
CA ILE A 18 -0.40 -11.69 1.79
C ILE A 18 0.63 -11.98 0.71
N ILE A 19 1.89 -11.56 0.92
CA ILE A 19 2.96 -11.70 -0.08
C ILE A 19 3.47 -13.14 -0.24
N LYS A 20 3.19 -14.02 0.73
CA LYS A 20 3.40 -15.47 0.60
C LYS A 20 2.22 -16.16 -0.10
N GLY A 21 1.12 -15.44 -0.37
CA GLY A 21 -0.09 -15.95 -0.98
C GLY A 21 -0.84 -16.96 -0.10
N VAL A 22 -0.67 -16.87 1.22
CA VAL A 22 -1.37 -17.72 2.20
C VAL A 22 -2.82 -17.30 2.32
N ILE A 23 -3.07 -15.98 2.29
CA ILE A 23 -4.41 -15.40 2.28
C ILE A 23 -4.68 -14.68 0.95
N PRO A 24 -5.96 -14.52 0.56
CA PRO A 24 -6.33 -13.71 -0.60
C PRO A 24 -5.84 -12.27 -0.47
N LEU A 25 -5.50 -11.66 -1.61
CA LEU A 25 -5.11 -10.25 -1.69
C LEU A 25 -6.28 -9.36 -1.25
N PRO A 26 -6.14 -8.58 -0.16
CA PRO A 26 -7.26 -7.84 0.42
C PRO A 26 -7.59 -6.58 -0.39
N ASN A 27 -8.88 -6.25 -0.48
CA ASN A 27 -9.39 -5.05 -1.14
C ASN A 27 -8.78 -4.79 -2.53
N VAL A 28 -8.62 -5.87 -3.31
CA VAL A 28 -7.97 -5.82 -4.62
C VAL A 28 -8.82 -5.04 -5.62
N GLU A 29 -8.16 -4.20 -6.42
CA GLU A 29 -8.74 -3.47 -7.54
C GLU A 29 -7.79 -3.58 -8.74
N ASP A 30 -8.33 -3.86 -9.93
CA ASP A 30 -7.55 -3.82 -11.16
C ASP A 30 -7.22 -2.37 -11.54
N VAL A 31 -5.98 -2.12 -11.93
CA VAL A 31 -5.48 -0.78 -12.25
C VAL A 31 -4.87 -0.80 -13.64
N ASP A 32 -5.14 0.25 -14.41
CA ASP A 32 -4.46 0.50 -15.69
C ASP A 32 -2.93 0.58 -15.49
N GLY A 33 -2.19 -0.15 -16.31
CA GLY A 33 -0.72 -0.15 -16.31
C GLY A 33 -0.13 1.26 -16.48
N LEU A 34 -0.75 2.14 -17.27
CA LEU A 34 -0.30 3.54 -17.40
C LEU A 34 -0.49 4.33 -16.10
N ARG A 35 -1.60 4.12 -15.38
CA ARG A 35 -1.81 4.73 -14.06
C ARG A 35 -0.77 4.25 -13.07
N PHE A 36 -0.43 2.96 -13.08
CA PHE A 36 0.66 2.43 -12.25
C PHE A 36 2.01 3.06 -12.60
N LEU A 37 2.37 3.16 -13.88
CA LEU A 37 3.64 3.77 -14.29
C LEU A 37 3.72 5.25 -13.92
N ASN A 38 2.63 6.01 -14.05
CA ASN A 38 2.56 7.40 -13.61
C ASN A 38 2.75 7.54 -12.09
N ASN A 39 2.17 6.63 -11.31
CA ASN A 39 2.34 6.60 -9.86
C ASN A 39 3.77 6.17 -9.47
N LEU A 40 4.36 5.21 -10.18
CA LEU A 40 5.74 4.81 -9.99
C LEU A 40 6.70 5.97 -10.26
N ALA A 41 6.45 6.76 -11.32
CA ALA A 41 7.27 7.91 -11.66
C ALA A 41 7.15 9.06 -10.64
N SER A 42 5.94 9.31 -10.11
CA SER A 42 5.70 10.44 -9.19
C SER A 42 6.01 10.12 -7.72
N VAL A 43 5.68 8.91 -7.26
CA VAL A 43 5.77 8.52 -5.83
C VAL A 43 6.43 7.16 -5.62
N GLY A 44 7.08 6.58 -6.62
CA GLY A 44 7.73 5.27 -6.51
C GLY A 44 8.89 5.20 -5.50
N HIS A 45 9.49 6.35 -5.15
CA HIS A 45 10.47 6.45 -4.06
C HIS A 45 9.86 6.16 -2.68
N CYS A 46 8.53 6.18 -2.57
CA CYS A 46 7.78 5.80 -1.37
C CYS A 46 7.35 4.32 -1.38
N TRP A 47 7.89 3.49 -2.28
CA TRP A 47 7.54 2.09 -2.40
C TRP A 47 8.75 1.16 -2.19
N THR A 48 8.50 0.05 -1.49
CA THR A 48 9.47 -1.04 -1.33
C THR A 48 9.12 -2.20 -2.26
N PRO A 49 9.94 -2.49 -3.29
CA PRO A 49 9.70 -3.61 -4.18
C PRO A 49 9.99 -4.95 -3.49
N LYS A 50 9.14 -5.95 -3.72
CA LYS A 50 9.30 -7.29 -3.12
C LYS A 50 8.71 -8.39 -3.99
N TRP A 51 9.49 -9.45 -4.22
CA TRP A 51 8.98 -10.67 -4.85
C TRP A 51 8.13 -11.48 -3.88
N GLY A 52 7.11 -12.12 -4.43
CA GLY A 52 6.31 -13.09 -3.69
C GLY A 52 5.27 -13.77 -4.57
N TYR A 53 4.19 -14.17 -3.92
CA TYR A 53 3.04 -14.76 -4.55
C TYR A 53 1.80 -14.04 -4.06
N SER A 54 0.95 -13.57 -4.97
CA SER A 54 -0.38 -13.14 -4.59
C SER A 54 -1.37 -14.29 -4.79
N ASN A 55 -2.41 -14.32 -3.96
CA ASN A 55 -3.57 -15.19 -4.12
C ASN A 55 -4.76 -14.31 -4.52
N VAL A 56 -5.24 -14.45 -5.75
CA VAL A 56 -6.42 -13.73 -6.27
C VAL A 56 -7.29 -14.79 -6.92
N ASP A 57 -8.59 -14.76 -6.63
CA ASP A 57 -9.57 -15.75 -7.10
C ASP A 57 -9.20 -17.20 -6.73
N GLY A 58 -8.56 -17.40 -5.57
CA GLY A 58 -8.11 -18.70 -5.09
C GLY A 58 -6.87 -19.26 -5.80
N LYS A 59 -6.27 -18.50 -6.72
CA LYS A 59 -5.07 -18.91 -7.48
C LYS A 59 -3.84 -18.15 -7.01
N LYS A 60 -2.84 -18.93 -6.60
CA LYS A 60 -1.50 -18.44 -6.26
C LYS A 60 -0.69 -18.22 -7.53
N GLN A 61 -0.16 -17.02 -7.73
CA GLN A 61 0.66 -16.67 -8.89
C GLN A 61 1.88 -15.84 -8.46
N TRP A 62 2.98 -16.00 -9.18
CA TRP A 62 4.16 -15.16 -9.02
C TRP A 62 3.79 -13.68 -9.22
N THR A 63 4.28 -12.82 -8.33
CA THR A 63 3.88 -11.41 -8.29
C THR A 63 5.02 -10.56 -7.78
N TYR A 64 5.20 -9.41 -8.42
CA TYR A 64 6.07 -8.37 -7.93
C TYR A 64 5.24 -7.31 -7.21
N PHE A 65 5.49 -7.14 -5.92
CA PHE A 65 4.79 -6.19 -5.07
C PHE A 65 5.57 -4.89 -4.97
N PHE A 66 4.86 -3.77 -4.94
CA PHE A 66 5.39 -2.45 -4.62
C PHE A 66 4.66 -1.97 -3.36
N LEU A 67 5.26 -2.22 -2.19
CA LEU A 67 4.66 -1.97 -0.88
C LEU A 67 4.78 -0.50 -0.52
N SER A 68 3.68 0.19 -0.29
CA SER A 68 3.68 1.61 0.00
C SER A 68 4.09 1.91 1.44
N HIS A 69 4.96 2.90 1.62
CA HIS A 69 5.26 3.49 2.91
C HIS A 69 4.97 5.00 2.89
N ASN A 70 4.77 5.56 4.07
CA ASN A 70 4.66 7.00 4.24
C ASN A 70 6.05 7.67 4.11
N GLN A 71 6.07 8.99 4.18
CA GLN A 71 7.32 9.77 4.10
C GLN A 71 8.29 9.50 5.25
N ALA A 72 7.78 9.03 6.40
CA ALA A 72 8.60 8.60 7.54
C ALA A 72 9.15 7.16 7.39
N GLY A 73 8.90 6.49 6.26
CA GLY A 73 9.34 5.13 5.98
C GLY A 73 8.48 4.01 6.60
N GLY A 74 7.39 4.36 7.28
CA GLY A 74 6.46 3.39 7.87
C GLY A 74 5.51 2.81 6.83
N LEU A 75 5.39 1.48 6.78
CA LEU A 75 4.49 0.82 5.83
C LEU A 75 3.03 1.11 6.13
N THR A 76 2.28 1.34 5.06
CA THR A 76 0.87 1.75 5.07
C THR A 76 -0.10 0.58 4.85
N GLY A 77 0.43 -0.61 4.54
CA GLY A 77 -0.37 -1.82 4.35
C GLY A 77 -1.11 -1.85 3.02
N GLU A 78 -0.79 -0.95 2.11
CA GLU A 78 -1.28 -0.90 0.74
C GLU A 78 -0.12 -0.96 -0.26
N GLY A 79 -0.44 -1.12 -1.53
CA GLY A 79 0.55 -1.11 -2.59
C GLY A 79 0.01 -1.64 -3.91
N TYR A 80 0.94 -1.87 -4.83
CA TYR A 80 0.65 -2.51 -6.11
C TYR A 80 1.15 -3.95 -6.15
N ALA A 81 0.43 -4.79 -6.87
CA ALA A 81 0.77 -6.16 -7.17
C ALA A 81 0.75 -6.33 -8.70
N VAL A 82 1.93 -6.58 -9.27
CA VAL A 82 2.10 -6.77 -10.72
C VAL A 82 2.32 -8.25 -10.99
N ARG A 83 1.40 -8.85 -11.75
CA ARG A 83 1.49 -10.22 -12.22
C ARG A 83 1.87 -10.26 -13.69
N TYR A 84 2.71 -11.21 -14.07
CA TYR A 84 2.90 -11.54 -15.47
C TYR A 84 1.62 -12.13 -16.07
N GLY A 85 1.22 -11.66 -17.25
CA GLY A 85 0.16 -12.30 -18.02
C GLY A 85 0.59 -13.71 -18.43
N SER A 86 -0.27 -14.69 -18.25
CA SER A 86 0.06 -16.11 -18.50
C SER A 86 -0.37 -16.63 -19.87
N SER A 87 -0.82 -15.78 -20.79
CA SER A 87 -1.34 -16.20 -22.10
C SER A 87 -0.73 -15.41 -23.26
N TYR A 88 -0.11 -16.14 -24.18
CA TYR A 88 0.32 -15.73 -25.53
C TYR A 88 -0.92 -15.42 -26.41
N PRO A 89 -0.87 -14.53 -27.43
CA PRO A 89 0.28 -13.84 -28.02
C PRO A 89 0.70 -12.52 -27.36
N THR A 90 -0.16 -11.91 -26.53
CA THR A 90 0.16 -10.68 -25.81
C THR A 90 -0.05 -10.89 -24.31
N PRO A 91 0.97 -11.39 -23.59
CA PRO A 91 0.91 -11.51 -22.14
C PRO A 91 1.00 -10.11 -21.52
N GLU A 92 -0.13 -9.41 -21.45
CA GLU A 92 -0.19 -8.13 -20.75
C GLU A 92 -0.08 -8.37 -19.25
N PRO A 93 0.78 -7.63 -18.54
CA PRO A 93 0.87 -7.73 -17.10
C PRO A 93 -0.44 -7.23 -16.47
N ARG A 94 -0.99 -8.02 -15.54
CA ARG A 94 -2.12 -7.58 -14.72
C ARG A 94 -1.58 -6.77 -13.55
N VAL A 95 -1.96 -5.50 -13.49
CA VAL A 95 -1.59 -4.61 -12.39
C VAL A 95 -2.79 -4.43 -11.47
N MET A 96 -2.58 -4.62 -10.18
CA MET A 96 -3.64 -4.48 -9.18
C MET A 96 -3.16 -3.57 -8.05
N ALA A 97 -4.05 -2.75 -7.51
CA ALA A 97 -3.87 -2.14 -6.21
C ALA A 97 -4.46 -3.05 -5.13
N PHE A 98 -3.90 -3.02 -3.93
CA PHE A 98 -4.43 -3.73 -2.77
C PHE A 98 -4.22 -2.91 -1.50
N ALA A 99 -5.03 -3.19 -0.48
CA ALA A 99 -4.87 -2.59 0.84
C ALA A 99 -5.39 -3.51 1.94
N ILE A 100 -4.66 -3.67 3.04
CA ILE A 100 -5.13 -4.38 4.24
C ILE A 100 -6.40 -3.72 4.79
N CYS A 101 -6.46 -2.38 4.72
CA CYS A 101 -7.56 -1.56 5.19
C CYS A 101 -7.92 -0.53 4.12
N LYS A 102 -9.22 -0.29 3.89
CA LYS A 102 -9.69 0.84 3.08
C LYS A 102 -9.54 2.12 3.91
N HIS A 103 -8.37 2.73 3.87
CA HIS A 103 -8.03 3.82 4.77
C HIS A 103 -8.94 5.04 4.57
N GLU A 104 -9.56 5.49 5.66
CA GLU A 104 -10.32 6.74 5.74
C GLU A 104 -9.60 7.64 6.75
N ALA A 105 -8.97 8.72 6.28
CA ALA A 105 -8.19 9.61 7.12
C ALA A 105 -9.11 10.48 8.00
N VAL A 106 -8.81 10.52 9.29
CA VAL A 106 -9.44 11.42 10.26
C VAL A 106 -8.36 12.32 10.85
N ALA A 107 -8.59 13.62 10.78
CA ALA A 107 -7.70 14.64 11.30
C ALA A 107 -7.48 14.48 12.81
N GLY A 108 -6.22 14.58 13.24
CA GLY A 108 -5.84 14.61 14.64
C GLY A 108 -6.08 15.97 15.28
N ALA A 109 -6.02 16.02 16.62
CA ALA A 109 -5.98 17.29 17.34
C ALA A 109 -4.77 18.12 16.84
N ASN A 110 -5.01 19.40 16.51
CA ASN A 110 -4.04 20.33 15.92
C ASN A 110 -3.74 20.15 14.42
N ALA A 111 -4.53 19.36 13.69
CA ALA A 111 -4.47 19.38 12.23
C ALA A 111 -4.82 20.77 11.69
N ASN A 112 -3.85 21.43 11.05
CA ASN A 112 -4.05 22.73 10.42
C ASN A 112 -3.85 22.58 8.90
N PRO A 113 -4.90 22.62 8.07
CA PRO A 113 -4.81 22.47 6.61
C PRO A 113 -3.98 23.56 5.91
N ARG A 114 -3.51 24.59 6.64
CA ARG A 114 -2.70 25.69 6.12
C ARG A 114 -1.21 25.62 6.48
N ARG A 115 -0.75 24.52 7.09
CA ARG A 115 0.66 24.29 7.47
C ARG A 115 1.11 22.94 6.95
N GLY A 116 2.39 22.73 6.69
CA GLY A 116 2.91 21.47 6.18
C GLY A 116 2.68 20.25 7.09
N TRP A 117 2.43 20.47 8.39
CA TRP A 117 2.11 19.41 9.35
C TRP A 117 0.61 19.14 9.47
N HIS A 118 0.20 17.94 9.05
CA HIS A 118 -1.18 17.46 9.08
C HIS A 118 -1.28 16.10 9.78
N PRO A 119 -1.41 16.06 11.13
CA PRO A 119 -1.64 14.83 11.87
C PRO A 119 -2.96 14.19 11.45
N ALA A 120 -2.91 12.91 11.10
CA ALA A 120 -4.07 12.14 10.73
C ALA A 120 -3.91 10.66 11.09
N ARG A 121 -5.03 9.96 11.25
CA ARG A 121 -5.05 8.51 11.45
C ARG A 121 -6.16 7.86 10.65
N CYS A 122 -5.99 6.59 10.32
CA CYS A 122 -7.07 5.81 9.72
C CYS A 122 -8.17 5.54 10.76
N LYS A 123 -9.42 5.86 10.41
CA LYS A 123 -10.62 5.61 11.21
C LYS A 123 -10.83 4.14 11.59
N HIS A 124 -10.43 3.23 10.70
CA HIS A 124 -10.75 1.80 10.82
C HIS A 124 -9.68 1.00 11.54
N CYS A 125 -8.40 1.27 11.24
CA CYS A 125 -7.29 0.46 11.74
C CYS A 125 -6.33 1.21 12.64
N GLY A 126 -6.47 2.54 12.78
CA GLY A 126 -5.61 3.38 13.59
C GLY A 126 -4.21 3.64 13.01
N LEU A 127 -3.96 3.25 11.75
CA LEU A 127 -2.70 3.55 11.04
C LEU A 127 -2.40 5.05 11.11
N ASP A 128 -1.15 5.41 11.40
CA ASP A 128 -0.70 6.79 11.29
C ASP A 128 -0.63 7.23 9.83
N MET A 129 -1.44 8.24 9.48
CA MET A 129 -1.56 8.81 8.14
C MET A 129 -1.08 10.27 8.12
N THR A 130 -0.28 10.66 9.12
CA THR A 130 0.23 12.02 9.22
C THR A 130 1.10 12.39 8.03
N VAL A 131 0.88 13.59 7.51
CA VAL A 131 1.69 14.19 6.44
C VAL A 131 2.51 15.34 7.02
N ASP A 132 3.78 15.40 6.66
CA ASP A 132 4.69 16.50 6.97
C ASP A 132 5.36 16.97 5.70
N SER A 133 4.74 17.91 4.99
CA SER A 133 5.28 18.38 3.72
C SER A 133 6.45 19.36 3.88
N GLY A 134 6.81 19.73 5.12
CA GLY A 134 7.58 20.96 5.39
C GLY A 134 6.76 22.21 5.02
N ASP A 135 6.89 23.29 5.79
CA ASP A 135 6.48 24.63 5.36
C ASP A 135 7.61 25.29 4.57
#